data_AF-A0A8I3A516-F1
#
_entry.id   AF-A0A8I3A516-F1
#
_cell.length_a   1.000
_cell.length_b   1.000
_cell.length_c   1.000
_cell.angle_alpha   90.00
_cell.angle_beta   90.00
_cell.angle_gamma   90.00
#
_symmetry.space_group_name_H-M   'P 1'
#
loop_
_entity.id
_entity.type
_entity.pdbx_description
1 polymer ?
#
loop_
_entity_poly.entity_id
_entity_poly.type
_entity_poly.pdbx_seq_one_letter_code
_entity_poly.pdbx_strand_id
1 'polypeptide(L)'
;MIGLRVEWCKAHARADRWQEEATLLKEEMQRIKMFLAWEKNQWLERASVRMFETDADCKGSAAYAKQQAALRGGGILEATTALWDTIPSLLLTESSGRTEQSSLT
;
A
#
# COMPACT_ATOMS: atom_id res chain seq x y z
N MET A 1 -2.92 -41.42 -17.75
CA MET A 1 -2.57 -41.05 -16.35
C MET A 1 -1.52 -39.94 -16.22
N ILE A 2 -0.77 -39.58 -17.27
CA ILE A 2 0.24 -38.49 -17.26
C ILE A 2 -0.39 -37.09 -17.22
N GLY A 3 -1.52 -36.89 -17.92
CA GLY A 3 -2.20 -35.58 -17.99
C GLY A 3 -2.64 -35.02 -16.62
N LEU A 4 -3.11 -35.88 -15.71
CA LEU A 4 -3.56 -35.45 -14.39
C LEU A 4 -2.40 -34.90 -13.52
N ARG A 5 -1.23 -35.53 -13.59
CA ARG A 5 -0.04 -35.06 -12.86
C ARG A 5 0.46 -33.73 -13.41
N VAL A 6 0.43 -33.56 -14.73
CA VAL A 6 0.83 -32.31 -15.39
C VAL A 6 -0.11 -31.17 -15.00
N GLU A 7 -1.41 -31.39 -15.02
CA GLU A 7 -2.39 -30.37 -14.60
C GLU A 7 -2.27 -30.05 -13.11
N TRP A 8 -2.01 -31.04 -12.25
CA TRP A 8 -1.73 -30.79 -10.83
C TRP A 8 -0.47 -29.94 -10.63
N CYS A 9 0.64 -30.27 -11.28
CA CYS A 9 1.87 -29.46 -11.17
C CYS A 9 1.67 -28.02 -11.65
N LYS A 10 0.89 -27.80 -12.71
CA LYS A 10 0.54 -26.45 -13.19
C LYS A 10 -0.30 -25.69 -12.18
N ALA A 11 -1.33 -26.33 -11.62
CA ALA A 11 -2.20 -25.72 -10.62
C ALA A 11 -1.42 -25.37 -9.35
N HIS A 12 -0.56 -26.29 -8.89
CA HIS A 12 0.30 -26.08 -7.73
C HIS A 12 1.28 -24.92 -7.95
N ALA A 13 1.99 -24.88 -9.08
CA ALA A 13 2.89 -23.78 -9.40
C ALA A 13 2.20 -22.40 -9.48
N ARG A 14 0.93 -22.35 -9.91
CA ARG A 14 0.15 -21.10 -9.86
C ARG A 14 -0.23 -20.72 -8.44
N ALA A 15 -0.60 -21.68 -7.61
CA ALA A 15 -0.91 -21.45 -6.21
C ALA A 15 0.32 -20.91 -5.45
N ASP A 16 1.49 -21.48 -5.69
CA ASP A 16 2.75 -21.03 -5.09
C ASP A 16 3.10 -19.60 -5.53
N ARG A 17 2.97 -19.29 -6.84
CA ARG A 17 3.17 -17.92 -7.35
C ARG A 17 2.19 -16.92 -6.74
N TRP A 18 0.91 -17.28 -6.64
CA TRP A 18 -0.09 -16.43 -6.03
C TRP A 18 0.23 -16.12 -4.57
N GLN A 19 0.75 -17.10 -3.84
CA GLN A 19 1.18 -16.93 -2.46
C GLN A 19 2.37 -15.97 -2.33
N GLU A 20 3.32 -16.03 -3.27
CA GLU A 20 4.43 -15.07 -3.38
C GLU A 20 3.90 -13.65 -3.67
N GLU A 21 3.05 -13.49 -4.68
CA GLU A 21 2.46 -12.19 -5.05
C GLU A 21 1.66 -11.57 -3.90
N ALA A 22 0.89 -12.37 -3.15
CA ALA A 22 0.16 -11.90 -1.97
C ALA A 22 1.09 -11.43 -0.85
N THR A 23 2.27 -12.04 -0.72
CA THR A 23 3.29 -11.62 0.25
C THR A 23 3.95 -10.32 -0.18
N LEU A 24 4.35 -10.21 -1.45
CA LEU A 24 4.92 -9.00 -2.03
C LEU A 24 3.97 -7.81 -1.95
N LEU A 25 2.67 -8.02 -2.20
CA LEU A 25 1.66 -6.97 -2.10
C LEU A 25 1.58 -6.40 -0.67
N LYS A 26 1.62 -7.25 0.36
CA LYS A 26 1.64 -6.81 1.76
C LYS A 26 2.86 -5.96 2.07
N GLU A 27 4.03 -6.35 1.56
CA GLU A 27 5.24 -5.55 1.71
C GLU A 27 5.12 -4.20 1.01
N GLU A 28 4.57 -4.18 -0.20
CA GLU A 28 4.42 -2.95 -0.97
C GLU A 28 3.44 -1.98 -0.31
N MET A 29 2.34 -2.49 0.27
CA MET A 29 1.42 -1.69 1.10
C MET A 29 2.16 -1.03 2.28
N GLN A 30 3.10 -1.73 2.93
CA GLN A 30 3.90 -1.13 3.99
C GLN A 30 4.93 -0.13 3.44
N ARG A 31 5.58 -0.44 2.32
CA ARG A 31 6.54 0.45 1.65
C ARG A 31 5.91 1.77 1.23
N ILE A 32 4.70 1.74 0.67
CA ILE A 32 3.99 2.97 0.26
C ILE A 32 3.67 3.85 1.47
N LYS A 33 3.23 3.27 2.60
CA LYS A 33 3.01 4.04 3.83
C LYS A 33 4.29 4.72 4.32
N MET A 34 5.40 3.98 4.35
CA MET A 34 6.72 4.53 4.73
C MET A 34 7.19 5.62 3.76
N PHE A 35 7.00 5.41 2.46
CA PHE A 35 7.34 6.38 1.42
C PHE A 35 6.56 7.69 1.59
N LEU A 36 5.24 7.63 1.80
CA LEU A 36 4.40 8.82 2.00
C LEU A 36 4.79 9.58 3.28
N ALA A 37 5.11 8.88 4.35
CA ALA A 37 5.60 9.49 5.59
C ALA A 37 6.95 10.20 5.38
N TRP A 38 7.86 9.58 4.65
CA TRP A 38 9.13 10.19 4.25
C TRP A 38 8.92 11.40 3.33
N GLU A 39 8.07 11.30 2.32
CA GLU A 39 7.79 12.38 1.36
C GLU A 39 7.16 13.59 2.08
N LYS A 40 6.25 13.35 3.02
CA LYS A 40 5.71 14.41 3.90
C LYS A 40 6.84 15.19 4.58
N ASN A 41 7.81 14.50 5.17
CA ASN A 41 8.92 15.13 5.87
C ASN A 41 9.82 15.92 4.91
N GLN A 42 10.04 15.38 3.70
CA GLN A 42 10.75 16.11 2.64
C GLN A 42 10.05 17.41 2.25
N TRP A 43 8.72 17.42 2.17
CA TRP A 43 7.96 18.64 1.90
C TRP A 43 8.03 19.64 3.07
N LEU A 44 8.02 19.17 4.32
CA LEU A 44 8.19 20.03 5.50
C LEU A 44 9.59 20.67 5.54
N GLU A 45 10.62 19.91 5.21
CA GLU A 45 11.99 20.41 5.09
C GLU A 45 12.07 21.49 4.02
N ARG A 46 11.50 21.26 2.82
CA ARG A 46 11.42 22.27 1.76
C ARG A 46 10.69 23.54 2.19
N ALA A 47 9.65 23.43 3.03
CA ALA A 47 8.95 24.60 3.55
C ALA A 47 9.79 25.47 4.51
N SER A 48 10.87 24.92 5.06
CA SER A 48 11.80 25.62 5.95
C SER A 48 12.97 26.28 5.23
N VAL A 49 13.23 25.89 3.98
CA VAL A 49 14.35 26.42 3.19
C VAL A 49 13.92 27.68 2.44
N ARG A 50 14.71 28.74 2.56
CA ARG A 50 14.55 29.94 1.73
C ARG A 50 15.04 29.65 0.32
N MET A 51 14.12 29.40 -0.61
CA MET A 51 14.46 29.06 -2.00
C MET A 51 14.53 30.26 -2.94
N PHE A 52 13.95 31.40 -2.57
CA PHE A 52 13.84 32.58 -3.45
C PHE A 52 14.44 33.84 -2.82
N GLU A 53 14.79 34.80 -3.66
CA GLU A 53 15.32 36.10 -3.22
C GLU A 53 14.22 36.96 -2.61
N THR A 54 13.05 36.97 -3.24
CA THR A 54 11.85 37.72 -2.85
C THR A 54 11.08 37.04 -1.71
N ASP A 55 10.68 37.84 -0.72
CA ASP A 55 9.94 37.37 0.46
C ASP A 55 8.54 36.84 0.11
N ALA A 56 7.87 37.45 -0.87
CA ALA A 56 6.58 36.99 -1.37
C ALA A 56 6.65 35.57 -1.95
N ASP A 57 7.68 35.29 -2.76
CA ASP A 57 7.87 33.98 -3.38
C ASP A 57 8.29 32.93 -2.35
N CYS A 58 9.09 33.30 -1.35
CA CYS A 58 9.43 32.43 -0.22
C CYS A 58 8.18 32.02 0.57
N LYS A 59 7.30 32.98 0.87
CA LYS A 59 6.03 32.72 1.57
C LYS A 59 5.11 31.83 0.76
N GLY A 60 4.98 32.09 -0.54
CA GLY A 60 4.17 31.27 -1.45
C GLY A 60 4.70 29.83 -1.57
N SER A 61 6.01 29.68 -1.75
CA SER A 61 6.67 28.37 -1.82
C SER A 61 6.52 27.58 -0.52
N ALA A 62 6.74 28.22 0.64
CA ALA A 62 6.57 27.59 1.94
C ALA A 62 5.11 27.19 2.21
N ALA A 63 4.15 28.03 1.81
CA ALA A 63 2.72 27.71 1.92
C ALA A 63 2.36 26.49 1.04
N TYR A 64 2.84 26.45 -0.20
CA TYR A 64 2.62 25.33 -1.10
C TYR A 64 3.24 24.04 -0.55
N ALA A 65 4.50 24.09 -0.10
CA ALA A 65 5.18 22.94 0.48
C ALA A 65 4.45 22.38 1.71
N LYS A 66 3.94 23.26 2.59
CA LYS A 66 3.08 22.86 3.73
C LYS A 66 1.78 22.21 3.27
N GLN A 67 1.14 22.75 2.23
CA GLN A 67 -0.06 22.15 1.65
C GLN A 67 0.25 20.76 1.08
N GLN A 68 1.38 20.59 0.39
CA GLN A 68 1.80 19.29 -0.12
C GLN A 68 2.01 18.29 1.02
N ALA A 69 2.72 18.69 2.09
CA ALA A 69 2.93 17.85 3.27
C ALA A 69 1.60 17.43 3.92
N ALA A 70 0.65 18.36 4.09
CA ALA A 70 -0.67 18.06 4.64
C ALA A 70 -1.44 17.04 3.77
N LEU A 71 -1.37 17.19 2.44
CA LEU A 71 -2.03 16.26 1.51
C LEU A 71 -1.46 14.84 1.60
N ARG A 72 -0.13 14.68 1.72
CA ARG A 72 0.49 13.34 1.83
C ARG A 72 0.24 12.73 3.21
N GLY A 73 0.42 13.53 4.26
CA GLY A 73 0.33 13.08 5.65
C GLY A 73 -1.10 12.81 6.13
N GLY A 74 -2.00 13.78 5.95
CA GLY A 74 -3.39 13.69 6.44
C GLY A 74 -4.38 13.20 5.39
N GLY A 75 -4.10 13.39 4.10
CA GLY A 75 -4.98 12.92 3.03
C GLY A 75 -4.68 11.49 2.62
N ILE A 76 -3.58 11.31 1.88
CA ILE A 76 -3.27 10.04 1.22
C ILE A 76 -2.86 8.97 2.23
N LEU A 77 -1.94 9.26 3.15
CA LEU A 77 -1.43 8.27 4.10
C LEU A 77 -2.52 7.75 5.04
N GLU A 78 -3.37 8.64 5.57
CA GLU A 78 -4.51 8.23 6.42
C GLU A 78 -5.52 7.39 5.64
N ALA A 79 -5.91 7.82 4.44
CA ALA A 79 -6.87 7.08 3.61
C ALA A 79 -6.33 5.71 3.19
N THR A 80 -5.08 5.62 2.77
CA THR A 80 -4.43 4.36 2.39
C THR A 80 -4.28 3.42 3.57
N THR A 81 -3.90 3.94 4.75
CA THR A 81 -3.82 3.14 5.99
C THR A 81 -5.19 2.59 6.36
N ALA A 82 -6.22 3.45 6.40
CA ALA A 82 -7.58 3.03 6.71
C ALA A 82 -8.11 1.96 5.74
N LEU A 83 -7.87 2.13 4.43
CA LEU A 83 -8.30 1.16 3.43
C LEU A 83 -7.53 -0.16 3.57
N TRP A 84 -6.21 -0.11 3.78
CA TRP A 84 -5.37 -1.30 3.84
C TRP A 84 -5.47 -2.09 5.14
N ASP A 85 -5.83 -1.45 6.25
CA ASP A 85 -6.08 -2.15 7.52
C ASP A 85 -7.37 -2.99 7.48
N THR A 86 -8.29 -2.72 6.54
CA THR A 86 -9.50 -3.54 6.33
C THR A 86 -9.28 -4.81 5.51
N ILE A 87 -8.20 -4.87 4.72
CA ILE A 87 -7.94 -5.99 3.80
C ILE A 87 -7.69 -7.31 4.56
N PRO A 88 -6.87 -7.36 5.64
CA PRO A 88 -6.69 -8.59 6.40
C PRO A 88 -8.00 -9.16 6.94
N SER A 89 -8.91 -8.32 7.46
CA SER A 89 -10.22 -8.77 7.93
C SER A 89 -11.10 -9.31 6.79
N LEU A 90 -11.08 -8.67 5.61
CA LEU A 90 -11.83 -9.13 4.44
C LEU A 90 -11.37 -10.55 4.02
N LEU A 91 -10.06 -10.76 3.96
CA LEU A 91 -9.47 -12.04 3.56
C LEU A 91 -9.72 -13.16 4.57
N LEU A 92 -9.77 -12.86 5.87
CA LEU A 92 -10.14 -13.83 6.92
C LEU A 92 -11.64 -14.21 6.87
N THR A 93 -12.50 -13.32 6.38
CA THR A 93 -13.93 -13.59 6.25
C THR A 93 -14.21 -14.52 5.07
N GLU A 94 -13.48 -14.35 3.96
CA GLU A 94 -13.61 -15.22 2.78
C GLU A 94 -13.02 -16.62 2.97
N SER A 95 -11.95 -16.76 3.77
CA SER A 95 -11.37 -18.08 4.07
C SER A 95 -12.28 -18.91 5.00
N SER A 96 -12.98 -18.26 5.94
CA SER A 96 -13.98 -18.90 6.80
C SER A 96 -15.14 -19.49 5.98
N GLY A 97 -15.65 -18.76 4.97
CA GLY A 97 -16.73 -19.23 4.12
C GLY A 97 -16.36 -20.39 3.17
N ARG A 98 -15.07 -20.53 2.81
CA ARG A 98 -14.59 -21.64 1.97
C ARG A 98 -14.38 -22.94 2.78
N THR A 99 -14.14 -22.84 4.08
CA THR A 99 -13.90 -23.99 4.96
C THR A 99 -15.20 -24.76 5.26
N GLU A 100 -16.34 -24.07 5.30
CA GLU A 100 -17.66 -24.69 5.49
C GLU A 100 -18.14 -25.49 4.27
N GLN A 101 -17.76 -25.09 3.05
CA GLN A 101 -18.14 -25.79 1.82
C GLN A 101 -17.32 -27.06 1.56
N SER A 102 -16.06 -27.13 2.02
CA SER A 102 -15.18 -28.30 1.83
C SER A 102 -15.49 -29.47 2.79
N SER A 103 -16.34 -29.26 3.79
CA SER A 103 -16.75 -30.29 4.77
C SER A 103 -18.07 -30.97 4.40
N LEU A 104 -18.69 -30.62 3.27
CA LEU A 104 -19.98 -31.13 2.78
C LEU A 104 -19.89 -31.98 1.49
N THR A 105 -18.67 -32.34 1.06
CA THR A 105 -18.40 -33.25 -0.08
C THR A 105 -17.32 -34.24 0.29
#